data_AF-A0A945VVL4-F1
#
_entry.id   AF-A0A945VVL4-F1
#
_cell.length_a   1.000
_cell.length_b   1.000
_cell.length_c   1.000
_cell.angle_alpha   90.00
_cell.angle_beta   90.00
_cell.angle_gamma   90.00
#
_symmetry.space_group_name_H-M   'P 1'
#
loop_
_entity.id
_entity.type
_entity.pdbx_description
1 polymer ?
#
loop_
_entity_poly.entity_id
_entity_poly.type
_entity_poly.pdbx_seq_one_letter_code
_entity_poly.pdbx_strand_id
1 'polypeptide(L)'
;MARGLSKSPTSNKLSVTFFLILMGFAFYISCVGFHERTDFTPENTIRHYSGDEEEDSDDSNYEYDESLLQEGFYFAKSYRELLDITHVHAFTIPLIIFVMSRILSMTQIRDWIKITIYGTAFTGIIMNLSGPLLVRFTSGVFSLSIIASYFLLGICFVAFISIPMYEMWFKPKEANM
;
A
#
# COMPACT_ATOMS: atom_id res chain seq x y z
N MET A 1 -20.87 -11.83 23.94
CA MET A 1 -20.04 -10.69 24.39
C MET A 1 -18.65 -10.86 23.79
N ALA A 2 -18.26 -10.03 22.82
CA ALA A 2 -16.97 -10.17 22.15
C ALA A 2 -15.84 -9.94 23.17
N ARG A 3 -15.04 -10.97 23.46
CA ARG A 3 -13.86 -10.84 24.32
C ARG A 3 -12.88 -9.89 23.64
N GLY A 4 -12.65 -8.72 24.27
CA GLY A 4 -11.65 -7.77 23.79
C GLY A 4 -10.26 -8.39 23.71
N LEU A 5 -9.45 -7.94 22.75
CA LEU A 5 -8.14 -8.52 22.41
C LEU A 5 -7.18 -8.58 23.63
N SER A 6 -7.33 -7.67 24.59
CA SER A 6 -6.58 -7.63 25.85
C SER A 6 -6.83 -8.83 26.78
N LYS A 7 -8.02 -9.47 26.70
CA LYS A 7 -8.44 -10.61 27.53
C LYS A 7 -8.17 -11.98 26.87
N SER A 8 -7.58 -12.00 25.67
CA SER A 8 -7.22 -13.23 24.95
C SER A 8 -6.07 -14.00 25.61
N PRO A 9 -5.99 -15.34 25.45
CA PRO A 9 -4.87 -16.14 25.92
C PRO A 9 -3.56 -15.74 25.22
N THR A 10 -2.43 -15.91 25.89
CA THR A 10 -1.10 -15.46 25.42
C THR A 10 -0.74 -16.04 24.05
N SER A 11 -1.11 -17.29 23.77
CA SER A 11 -0.91 -17.93 22.47
C SER A 11 -1.54 -17.13 21.32
N ASN A 12 -2.80 -16.71 21.47
CA ASN A 12 -3.49 -15.92 20.45
C ASN A 12 -2.88 -14.53 20.28
N LYS A 13 -2.47 -13.89 21.39
CA LYS A 13 -1.78 -12.59 21.33
C LYS A 13 -0.45 -12.68 20.58
N LEU A 14 0.29 -13.76 20.81
CA LEU A 14 1.57 -14.00 20.15
C LEU A 14 1.38 -14.23 18.64
N SER A 15 0.40 -15.07 18.27
CA SER A 15 0.04 -15.31 16.86
C SER A 15 -0.32 -14.02 16.13
N VAL A 16 -1.19 -13.18 16.73
CA VAL A 16 -1.57 -11.87 16.16
C VAL A 16 -0.35 -10.94 16.09
N THR A 17 0.50 -10.92 17.11
CA THR A 17 1.70 -10.08 17.13
C THR A 17 2.67 -10.46 16.01
N PHE A 18 2.95 -11.76 15.82
CA PHE A 18 3.80 -12.24 14.73
C PHE A 18 3.21 -11.88 13.37
N PHE A 19 1.90 -12.06 13.20
CA PHE A 19 1.21 -11.65 11.97
C PHE A 19 1.39 -10.15 11.70
N LEU A 20 1.17 -9.29 12.69
CA LEU A 20 1.29 -7.83 12.55
C LEU A 20 2.73 -7.38 12.24
N ILE A 21 3.74 -8.00 12.85
CA ILE A 21 5.15 -7.72 12.57
C ILE A 21 5.49 -8.09 11.13
N LEU A 22 5.10 -9.29 10.68
CA LEU A 22 5.32 -9.73 9.30
C LEU A 22 4.60 -8.83 8.30
N MET A 23 3.37 -8.40 8.61
CA MET A 23 2.65 -7.45 7.76
C MET A 23 3.33 -6.09 7.69
N GLY A 24 3.86 -5.58 8.80
CA GLY A 24 4.64 -4.34 8.82
C GLY A 24 5.91 -4.45 7.98
N PHE A 25 6.62 -5.57 8.08
CA PHE A 25 7.81 -5.83 7.27
C PHE A 25 7.49 -5.97 5.78
N ALA A 26 6.42 -6.69 5.43
CA ALA A 26 5.97 -6.81 4.04
C ALA A 26 5.57 -5.46 3.45
N PHE A 27 4.86 -4.62 4.23
CA PHE A 27 4.51 -3.27 3.80
C PHE A 27 5.75 -2.38 3.63
N TYR A 28 6.74 -2.49 4.53
CA TYR A 28 8.02 -1.79 4.40
C TYR A 28 8.74 -2.18 3.10
N ILE A 29 8.85 -3.48 2.79
CA ILE A 29 9.43 -3.94 1.51
C ILE A 29 8.65 -3.37 0.32
N SER A 30 7.31 -3.32 0.41
CA SER A 30 6.48 -2.72 -0.64
C SER A 30 6.82 -1.25 -0.87
N CYS A 31 6.98 -0.46 0.20
CA CYS A 31 7.38 0.94 0.11
C CYS A 31 8.79 1.12 -0.46
N VAL A 32 9.77 0.32 -0.01
CA VAL A 32 11.13 0.35 -0.57
C VAL A 32 11.09 -0.01 -2.05
N GLY A 33 10.38 -1.09 -2.42
CA GLY A 33 10.24 -1.48 -3.82
C GLY A 33 9.54 -0.41 -4.68
N PHE A 34 8.66 0.39 -4.11
CA PHE A 34 8.04 1.53 -4.82
C PHE A 34 9.00 2.74 -4.91
N HIS A 35 9.78 2.99 -3.86
CA HIS A 35 10.84 4.00 -3.83
C HIS A 35 11.88 3.71 -4.91
N GLU A 36 12.45 2.51 -4.95
CA GLU A 36 13.48 2.12 -5.92
C GLU A 36 13.00 2.22 -7.38
N ARG A 37 11.68 2.23 -7.63
CA ARG A 37 11.11 2.34 -8.98
C ARG A 37 10.71 3.76 -9.37
N THR A 38 10.40 4.62 -8.41
CA THR A 38 9.74 5.90 -8.68
C THR A 38 10.24 7.06 -7.83
N ASP A 39 11.07 6.83 -6.82
CA ASP A 39 11.46 7.79 -5.77
C ASP A 39 10.28 8.55 -5.13
N PHE A 40 9.06 7.99 -5.22
CA PHE A 40 7.82 8.70 -4.91
C PHE A 40 7.60 10.02 -5.68
N THR A 41 8.23 10.16 -6.85
CA THR A 41 8.05 11.32 -7.72
C THR A 41 7.01 11.06 -8.80
N PRO A 42 6.17 12.06 -9.16
CA PRO A 42 5.17 11.91 -10.21
C PRO A 42 5.79 11.57 -11.57
N GLU A 43 6.93 12.16 -11.89
CA GLU A 43 7.65 11.99 -13.15
C GLU A 43 8.17 10.57 -13.33
N ASN A 44 8.94 10.05 -12.36
CA ASN A 44 9.43 8.68 -12.41
C ASN A 44 8.28 7.65 -12.33
N THR A 45 7.16 8.00 -11.68
CA THR A 45 5.95 7.16 -11.68
C THR A 45 5.36 7.07 -13.10
N ILE A 46 5.24 8.18 -13.83
CA ILE A 46 4.77 8.18 -15.22
C ILE A 46 5.74 7.38 -16.08
N ARG A 47 7.04 7.65 -15.97
CA ARG A 47 8.11 6.92 -16.67
C ARG A 47 8.05 5.41 -16.42
N HIS A 48 7.82 4.99 -15.18
CA HIS A 48 7.72 3.57 -14.83
C HIS A 48 6.55 2.83 -15.50
N TYR A 49 5.42 3.50 -15.72
CA TYR A 49 4.21 2.88 -16.28
C TYR A 49 4.07 3.09 -17.78
N SER A 50 4.35 4.31 -18.26
CA SER A 50 4.22 4.71 -19.66
C SER A 50 5.50 4.54 -20.47
N GLY A 51 6.64 4.30 -19.81
CA GLY A 51 7.94 4.21 -20.45
C GLY A 51 8.50 5.58 -20.82
N ASP A 52 9.76 5.59 -21.26
CA ASP A 52 10.33 6.68 -22.05
C ASP A 52 9.84 6.46 -23.48
N GLU A 53 8.58 6.81 -23.78
CA GLU A 53 8.23 7.08 -25.17
C GLU A 53 9.04 8.33 -25.53
N GLU A 54 10.23 8.15 -26.13
CA GLU A 54 10.80 9.19 -26.98
C GLU A 54 9.64 9.61 -27.88
N GLU A 55 9.10 10.82 -27.68
CA GLU A 55 8.38 11.47 -28.76
C GLU A 55 9.30 11.32 -29.96
N ASP A 56 8.78 10.79 -31.08
CA ASP A 56 9.43 10.83 -32.40
C ASP A 56 9.74 12.30 -32.70
N SER A 57 10.77 12.82 -32.06
CA SER A 57 11.35 14.10 -32.31
C SER A 57 12.23 13.80 -33.50
N ASP A 58 11.74 14.24 -34.65
CA ASP A 58 12.47 14.33 -35.92
C ASP A 58 13.62 15.36 -35.79
N ASP A 59 14.27 15.41 -34.63
CA ASP A 59 15.35 16.31 -34.27
C ASP A 59 16.66 15.54 -34.39
N SER A 60 17.36 15.79 -35.48
CA SER A 60 18.68 15.25 -35.83
C SER A 60 19.80 15.59 -34.84
N ASN A 61 19.48 16.16 -33.68
CA ASN A 61 20.42 16.53 -32.63
C ASN A 61 20.16 15.70 -31.36
N TYR A 62 20.27 14.38 -31.49
CA TYR A 62 20.25 13.45 -30.37
C TYR A 62 21.53 13.67 -29.53
N GLU A 63 21.40 14.41 -28.42
CA GLU A 63 22.49 14.53 -27.45
C GLU A 63 22.49 13.27 -26.58
N TYR A 64 23.49 12.42 -26.81
CA TYR A 64 23.67 11.16 -26.11
C TYR A 64 23.95 11.42 -24.62
N ASP A 65 22.93 11.17 -23.79
CA ASP A 65 23.05 11.26 -22.33
C ASP A 65 23.45 9.90 -21.74
N GLU A 66 24.74 9.79 -21.39
CA GLU A 66 25.36 8.59 -20.83
C GLU A 66 24.72 8.16 -19.49
N SER A 67 23.99 9.05 -18.81
CA SER A 67 23.29 8.76 -17.56
C SER A 67 22.07 7.83 -17.73
N LEU A 68 21.41 7.84 -18.89
CA LEU A 68 20.24 6.99 -19.18
C LEU A 68 20.61 5.51 -19.33
N LEU A 69 21.86 5.21 -19.71
CA LEU A 69 22.35 3.83 -19.81
C LEU A 69 22.56 3.16 -18.45
N GLN A 70 22.77 3.95 -17.39
CA GLN A 70 22.96 3.45 -16.04
C GLN A 70 21.64 3.13 -15.34
N GLU A 71 20.54 3.81 -15.71
CA GLU A 71 19.19 3.56 -15.20
C GLU A 71 18.41 2.47 -15.96
N GLY A 72 18.81 2.17 -17.20
CA GLY A 72 18.17 1.16 -18.06
C GLY A 72 16.94 1.71 -18.81
N PHE A 73 16.66 1.17 -19.99
CA PHE A 73 15.50 1.58 -20.80
C PHE A 73 14.18 1.18 -20.13
N TYR A 74 13.28 2.15 -19.93
CA TYR A 74 11.93 1.91 -19.43
C TYR A 74 10.95 1.77 -20.59
N PHE A 75 10.49 0.55 -20.84
CA PHE A 75 9.46 0.29 -21.83
C PHE A 75 8.06 0.48 -21.23
N ALA A 76 7.16 1.01 -22.04
CA ALA A 76 5.75 1.13 -21.67
C ALA A 76 5.18 -0.24 -21.26
N LYS A 77 4.58 -0.32 -20.06
CA LYS A 77 4.00 -1.59 -19.59
C LYS A 77 2.85 -2.00 -20.49
N SER A 78 2.86 -3.26 -20.90
CA SER A 78 1.78 -3.82 -21.73
C SER A 78 0.48 -3.92 -20.92
N TYR A 79 -0.66 -3.83 -21.60
CA TYR A 79 -1.96 -4.02 -20.95
C TYR A 79 -2.07 -5.37 -20.22
N ARG A 80 -1.50 -6.43 -20.82
CA ARG A 80 -1.49 -7.77 -20.24
C ARG A 80 -0.68 -7.81 -18.94
N GLU A 81 0.49 -7.18 -18.93
CA GLU A 81 1.31 -7.10 -17.72
C GLU A 81 0.61 -6.32 -16.60
N LEU A 82 -0.03 -5.19 -16.93
CA LEU A 82 -0.82 -4.42 -15.97
C LEU A 82 -2.01 -5.24 -15.43
N LEU A 83 -2.69 -6.01 -16.28
CA LEU A 83 -3.75 -6.91 -15.84
C LEU A 83 -3.26 -8.03 -14.93
N ASP A 84 -2.12 -8.65 -15.24
CA ASP A 84 -1.56 -9.73 -14.43
C ASP A 84 -1.18 -9.21 -13.03
N ILE A 85 -0.58 -8.01 -12.95
CA ILE A 85 -0.28 -7.34 -11.68
C ILE A 85 -1.58 -6.99 -10.94
N THR A 86 -2.53 -6.34 -11.63
CA THR A 86 -3.77 -5.84 -11.04
C THR A 86 -4.64 -7.00 -10.54
N HIS A 87 -4.71 -8.12 -11.27
CA HIS A 87 -5.41 -9.33 -10.86
C HIS A 87 -4.91 -9.81 -9.49
N VAL A 88 -3.59 -9.96 -9.34
CA VAL A 88 -3.00 -10.42 -8.07
C VAL A 88 -3.29 -9.42 -6.94
N HIS A 89 -3.15 -8.12 -7.21
CA HIS A 89 -3.39 -7.07 -6.20
C HIS A 89 -4.87 -6.97 -5.82
N ALA A 90 -5.78 -7.16 -6.77
CA ALA A 90 -7.23 -7.11 -6.57
C ALA A 90 -7.72 -8.26 -5.67
N PHE A 91 -7.02 -9.38 -5.62
CA PHE A 91 -7.32 -10.46 -4.67
C PHE A 91 -6.59 -10.30 -3.34
N THR A 92 -5.29 -10.01 -3.39
CA THR A 92 -4.43 -10.05 -2.19
C THR A 92 -4.63 -8.86 -1.27
N ILE A 93 -4.73 -7.63 -1.81
CA ILE A 93 -4.85 -6.42 -0.99
C ILE A 93 -6.17 -6.43 -0.18
N PRO A 94 -7.35 -6.68 -0.79
CA PRO A 94 -8.60 -6.71 -0.02
C PRO A 94 -8.60 -7.81 1.04
N LEU A 95 -8.01 -8.98 0.75
CA LEU A 95 -7.89 -10.06 1.73
C LEU A 95 -7.04 -9.64 2.94
N ILE A 96 -5.88 -9.03 2.70
CA ILE A 96 -5.00 -8.52 3.75
C ILE A 96 -5.72 -7.47 4.60
N ILE A 97 -6.33 -6.47 3.96
CA ILE A 97 -7.04 -5.40 4.66
C ILE A 97 -8.25 -5.94 5.42
N PHE A 98 -8.95 -6.95 4.89
CA PHE A 98 -10.03 -7.62 5.61
C PHE A 98 -9.53 -8.31 6.89
N VAL A 99 -8.42 -9.06 6.82
CA VAL A 99 -7.83 -9.71 8.00
C VAL A 99 -7.38 -8.66 9.03
N MET A 100 -6.74 -7.58 8.59
CA MET A 100 -6.32 -6.47 9.47
C MET A 100 -7.50 -5.75 10.11
N SER A 101 -8.52 -5.45 9.32
CA SER A 101 -9.77 -4.87 9.81
C SER A 101 -10.46 -5.80 10.81
N ARG A 102 -10.39 -7.12 10.58
CA ARG A 102 -10.94 -8.09 11.52
C ARG A 102 -10.21 -8.08 12.84
N ILE A 103 -8.88 -8.03 12.85
CA ILE A 103 -8.07 -7.90 14.07
C ILE A 103 -8.40 -6.58 14.79
N LEU A 104 -8.48 -5.46 14.05
CA LEU A 104 -8.87 -4.17 14.62
C LEU A 104 -10.29 -4.20 15.19
N SER A 105 -11.23 -4.91 14.57
CA SER A 105 -12.62 -5.00 15.05
C SER A 105 -12.73 -5.64 16.45
N MET A 106 -11.76 -6.46 16.84
CA MET A 106 -11.68 -7.12 18.15
C MET A 106 -11.10 -6.21 19.24
N THR A 107 -10.63 -5.03 18.88
CA THR A 107 -10.16 -4.00 19.81
C THR A 107 -11.32 -3.20 20.41
N GLN A 108 -11.11 -2.65 21.60
CA GLN A 108 -12.07 -1.84 22.35
C GLN A 108 -11.96 -0.34 22.01
N ILE A 109 -11.39 0.02 20.85
CA ILE A 109 -11.34 1.40 20.37
C ILE A 109 -12.73 1.88 19.94
N ARG A 110 -12.94 3.21 19.96
CA ARG A 110 -14.20 3.86 19.55
C ARG A 110 -14.56 3.50 18.12
N ASP A 111 -15.83 3.19 17.87
CA ASP A 111 -16.27 2.67 16.57
C ASP A 111 -16.10 3.67 15.42
N TRP A 112 -16.22 4.98 15.66
CA TRP A 112 -15.97 5.99 14.63
C TRP A 112 -14.53 5.93 14.10
N ILE A 113 -13.54 5.63 14.96
CA ILE A 113 -12.13 5.51 14.54
C ILE A 113 -11.98 4.29 13.62
N LYS A 114 -12.61 3.17 13.97
CA LYS A 114 -12.61 1.96 13.14
C LYS A 114 -13.21 2.25 11.76
N ILE A 115 -14.37 2.90 11.73
CA ILE A 115 -15.07 3.27 10.49
C ILE A 115 -14.20 4.17 9.63
N THR A 116 -13.56 5.19 10.21
CA THR A 116 -12.64 6.07 9.47
C THR A 116 -11.47 5.28 8.89
N ILE A 117 -10.81 4.42 9.68
CA ILE A 117 -9.68 3.62 9.20
C ILE A 117 -10.11 2.69 8.06
N TYR A 118 -11.26 2.02 8.19
CA TYR A 118 -11.77 1.13 7.14
C TYR A 118 -12.11 1.91 5.86
N GLY A 119 -12.77 3.06 5.99
CA GLY A 119 -13.12 3.93 4.87
C GLY A 119 -11.88 4.44 4.15
N THR A 120 -10.89 4.96 4.88
CA THR A 120 -9.63 5.45 4.30
C THR A 120 -8.85 4.33 3.63
N ALA A 121 -8.78 3.14 4.26
CA ALA A 121 -8.12 1.99 3.65
C ALA A 121 -8.82 1.60 2.34
N PHE A 122 -10.15 1.54 2.32
CA PHE A 122 -10.91 1.21 1.12
C PHE A 122 -10.67 2.20 -0.03
N THR A 123 -10.70 3.51 0.26
CA THR A 123 -10.35 4.55 -0.72
C THR A 123 -8.92 4.38 -1.23
N GLY A 124 -7.96 4.12 -0.35
CA GLY A 124 -6.57 3.86 -0.72
C GLY A 124 -6.42 2.64 -1.64
N ILE A 125 -7.15 1.54 -1.40
CA ILE A 125 -7.14 0.36 -2.27
C ILE A 125 -7.65 0.70 -3.67
N ILE A 126 -8.76 1.44 -3.79
CA ILE A 126 -9.30 1.83 -5.09
C ILE A 126 -8.28 2.67 -5.85
N MET A 127 -7.66 3.65 -5.20
CA MET A 127 -6.63 4.49 -5.81
C MET A 127 -5.41 3.67 -6.25
N ASN A 128 -4.97 2.72 -5.43
CA ASN A 128 -3.83 1.87 -5.74
C ASN A 128 -4.10 0.88 -6.89
N LEU A 129 -5.30 0.29 -6.97
CA LEU A 129 -5.66 -0.66 -8.03
C LEU A 129 -5.92 0.04 -9.37
N SER A 130 -6.61 1.18 -9.33
CA SER A 130 -6.96 1.91 -10.54
C SER A 130 -5.80 2.76 -11.06
N GLY A 131 -4.93 3.25 -10.18
CA GLY A 131 -3.85 4.18 -10.50
C GLY A 131 -2.96 3.75 -11.68
N PRO A 132 -2.37 2.54 -11.69
CA PRO A 132 -1.51 2.09 -12.80
C PRO A 132 -2.22 2.11 -14.16
N LEU A 133 -3.50 1.72 -14.19
CA LEU A 133 -4.32 1.73 -15.41
C LEU A 133 -4.62 3.15 -15.87
N LEU A 134 -4.96 4.06 -14.94
CA LEU A 134 -5.24 5.45 -15.27
C LEU A 134 -3.99 6.23 -15.70
N VAL A 135 -2.83 5.95 -15.10
CA VAL A 135 -1.55 6.56 -15.53
C VAL A 135 -1.24 6.16 -16.96
N ARG A 136 -1.42 4.88 -17.31
CA ARG A 136 -1.10 4.39 -18.66
C ARG A 136 -2.11 4.81 -19.74
N PHE A 137 -3.40 4.76 -19.44
CA PHE A 137 -4.47 4.87 -20.46
C PHE A 137 -5.27 6.17 -20.40
N THR A 138 -5.11 7.00 -19.38
CA THR A 138 -5.89 8.25 -19.24
C THR A 138 -5.00 9.48 -19.18
N SER A 139 -4.14 9.59 -18.18
CA SER A 139 -3.27 10.77 -18.02
C SER A 139 -2.20 10.54 -16.96
N GLY A 140 -1.02 11.12 -17.16
CA GLY A 140 0.07 11.13 -16.18
C GLY A 140 -0.29 11.81 -14.85
N VAL A 141 -1.33 12.64 -14.79
CA VAL A 141 -1.81 13.28 -13.55
C VAL A 141 -2.22 12.25 -12.48
N PHE A 142 -2.64 11.05 -12.90
CA PHE A 142 -3.01 9.99 -11.98
C PHE A 142 -1.82 9.34 -11.25
N SER A 143 -0.58 9.73 -11.58
CA SER A 143 0.61 9.37 -10.79
C SER A 143 0.50 9.85 -9.35
N LEU A 144 -0.06 11.05 -9.16
CA LEU A 144 -0.38 11.59 -7.83
C LEU A 144 -1.38 10.72 -7.08
N SER A 145 -2.33 10.10 -7.78
CA SER A 145 -3.31 9.17 -7.16
C SER A 145 -2.60 7.93 -6.63
N ILE A 146 -1.66 7.36 -7.38
CA ILE A 146 -0.85 6.22 -6.92
C ILE A 146 -0.05 6.61 -5.68
N ILE A 147 0.70 7.72 -5.73
CA ILE A 147 1.53 8.18 -4.62
C ILE A 147 0.66 8.45 -3.38
N ALA A 148 -0.45 9.17 -3.54
CA ALA A 148 -1.41 9.43 -2.45
C ALA A 148 -1.97 8.14 -1.86
N SER A 149 -2.22 7.12 -2.69
CA SER A 149 -2.70 5.81 -2.21
C SER A 149 -1.70 5.13 -1.28
N TYR A 150 -0.39 5.20 -1.57
CA TYR A 150 0.65 4.64 -0.71
C TYR A 150 0.72 5.36 0.64
N PHE A 151 0.59 6.69 0.66
CA PHE A 151 0.55 7.45 1.91
C PHE A 151 -0.69 7.12 2.74
N LEU A 152 -1.87 7.09 2.13
CA LEU A 152 -3.12 6.74 2.81
C LEU A 152 -3.06 5.32 3.39
N LEU A 153 -2.66 4.34 2.57
CA LEU A 153 -2.52 2.96 3.01
C LEU A 153 -1.44 2.80 4.07
N GLY A 154 -0.33 3.55 3.97
CA GLY A 154 0.73 3.55 4.99
C GLY A 154 0.23 4.02 6.35
N ILE A 155 -0.51 5.13 6.41
CA ILE A 155 -1.14 5.61 7.65
C ILE A 155 -2.11 4.55 8.20
N CYS A 156 -2.93 3.93 7.34
CA CYS A 156 -3.83 2.85 7.74
C CYS A 156 -3.07 1.63 8.28
N PHE A 157 -1.97 1.23 7.65
CA PHE A 157 -1.13 0.11 8.09
C PHE A 157 -0.52 0.38 9.46
N VAL A 158 0.01 1.59 9.68
CA VAL A 158 0.51 2.01 10.99
C VAL A 158 -0.61 1.91 12.04
N ALA A 159 -1.83 2.34 11.72
CA ALA A 159 -2.96 2.22 12.64
C ALA A 159 -3.38 0.75 12.89
N PHE A 160 -3.45 -0.06 11.83
CA PHE A 160 -3.78 -1.49 11.91
C PHE A 160 -2.77 -2.31 12.72
N ILE A 161 -1.52 -1.88 12.78
CA ILE A 161 -0.47 -2.52 13.58
C ILE A 161 -0.44 -1.96 15.00
N SER A 162 -0.35 -0.65 15.12
CA SER A 162 -0.10 0.02 16.41
C SER A 162 -1.27 -0.13 17.38
N ILE A 163 -2.51 -0.01 16.90
CA ILE A 163 -3.69 -0.04 17.79
C ILE A 163 -3.89 -1.43 18.42
N PRO A 164 -3.92 -2.55 17.65
CA PRO A 164 -4.03 -3.88 18.25
C PRO A 164 -2.83 -4.25 19.11
N MET A 165 -1.59 -3.87 18.71
CA MET A 165 -0.40 -4.10 19.54
C MET A 165 -0.49 -3.37 20.88
N TYR A 166 -0.89 -2.10 20.86
CA TYR A 166 -1.08 -1.31 22.07
C TYR A 166 -2.13 -1.95 22.99
N GLU A 167 -3.27 -2.37 22.44
CA GLU A 167 -4.33 -2.97 23.25
C GLU A 167 -3.96 -4.35 23.82
N MET A 168 -3.21 -5.17 23.08
CA MET A 168 -2.83 -6.51 23.55
C MET A 168 -1.85 -6.46 24.72
N TRP A 169 -0.90 -5.52 24.69
CA TRP A 169 0.27 -5.52 25.56
C TRP A 169 0.28 -4.42 26.61
N PHE A 170 -0.32 -3.26 26.33
CA PHE A 170 -0.23 -2.07 27.20
C PHE A 170 -1.53 -1.70 27.89
N LYS A 171 -2.69 -2.11 27.38
CA LYS A 171 -3.97 -1.82 28.06
C LYS A 171 -4.07 -2.70 29.32
N PRO A 172 -4.21 -2.11 30.53
CA PRO A 172 -4.41 -2.88 31.74
C PRO A 172 -5.61 -3.81 31.55
N LYS A 173 -5.46 -5.08 31.94
CA LYS A 173 -6.64 -5.93 32.17
C LYS A 173 -7.40 -5.22 33.29
N GLU A 174 -8.49 -4.52 32.98
CA GLU A 174 -9.36 -3.99 34.03
C GLU A 174 -9.64 -5.15 34.99
N ALA A 175 -9.08 -5.04 36.18
CA ALA A 175 -9.35 -5.93 37.28
C ALA A 175 -10.86 -5.82 37.52
N ASN A 176 -11.53 -6.98 37.49
CA ASN A 176 -12.97 -7.08 37.66
C ASN A 176 -13.43 -6.18 38.83
N MET A 177 -14.39 -5.29 38.56
CA MET A 177 -15.42 -4.97 39.56
C MET A 177 -16.63 -5.83 39.22
#